data_AF-A0A7Y2CLN7-F1
#
_entry.id   AF-A0A7Y2CLN7-F1
#
_cell.length_a   1.000
_cell.length_b   1.000
_cell.length_c   1.000
_cell.angle_alpha   90.00
_cell.angle_beta   90.00
_cell.angle_gamma   90.00
#
_symmetry.space_group_name_H-M   'P 1'
#
loop_
_entity.id
_entity.type
_entity.pdbx_description
1 polymer ?
#
loop_
_entity_poly.entity_id
_entity_poly.type
_entity_poly.pdbx_seq_one_letter_code
_entity_poly.pdbx_strand_id
1 'polypeptide(L)'
;MRRIVRLALFAALPMVISCGDDERNPFDPASDRTAPQLANFEIVTENQTVFATWSASEPVKTVVEYVRDTDGTAFYSYPADRAHAEAGVIKLVGIDGNTDFTLTGVRLEDRAGNEAMETVEGLETFRTSSVADEDLFYFAMIDVGWGDALYFEAPDGTNTLVDAGHPLEPDSRPPGGRHPVRWFLEKRGVTSLDFASLSHVHNDHIGGFYGDSFDNVDGLLQNQGGPYQPFRVGMFLDIGDKTPGTENGPYADLQ
;
A
#
# COMPACT_ATOMS: atom_id res chain seq x y z
N MET A 1 36.20 31.28 2.30
CA MET A 1 35.35 30.95 3.46
C MET A 1 35.26 29.44 3.56
N ARG A 2 35.79 28.84 4.64
CA ARG A 2 35.88 27.39 4.82
C ARG A 2 34.51 26.85 5.21
N ARG A 3 33.94 25.94 4.41
CA ARG A 3 32.74 25.18 4.76
C ARG A 3 33.13 24.15 5.82
N ILE A 4 32.59 24.32 7.02
CA ILE A 4 32.68 23.33 8.09
C ILE A 4 31.71 22.21 7.70
N VAL A 5 32.25 21.07 7.29
CA VAL A 5 31.50 19.82 7.17
C VAL A 5 31.28 19.34 8.60
N ARG A 6 30.05 19.49 9.12
CA ARG A 6 29.65 18.83 10.36
C ARG A 6 29.47 17.36 10.03
N LEU A 7 30.45 16.56 10.44
CA LEU A 7 30.35 15.11 10.51
C LEU A 7 29.17 14.78 11.44
N ALA A 8 28.12 14.16 10.90
CA ALA A 8 27.02 13.65 11.71
C ALA A 8 27.61 12.56 12.62
N LEU A 9 27.69 12.87 13.91
CA LEU A 9 28.10 11.95 14.94
C LEU A 9 26.90 10.99 15.12
N PHE A 10 26.99 9.77 14.59
CA PHE A 10 26.08 8.70 14.99
C PHE A 10 26.21 8.57 16.51
N ALA A 11 25.16 8.97 17.24
CA ALA A 11 25.09 8.71 18.65
C ALA A 11 25.21 7.19 18.81
N ALA A 12 26.26 6.75 19.50
CA ALA A 12 26.38 5.36 19.89
C ALA A 12 25.15 5.02 20.73
N LEU A 13 24.23 4.26 20.16
CA LEU A 13 23.14 3.64 20.90
C LEU A 13 23.80 2.90 22.08
N PRO A 14 23.41 3.16 23.33
CA PRO A 14 23.82 2.29 24.42
C PRO A 14 23.23 0.91 24.14
N MET A 15 24.07 0.00 23.66
CA MET A 15 23.80 -1.43 23.60
C MET A 15 23.63 -1.87 25.06
N VAL A 16 22.39 -1.80 25.56
CA VAL A 16 22.02 -2.53 26.76
C VAL A 16 21.92 -3.97 26.29
N ILE A 17 23.05 -4.68 26.36
CA ILE A 17 23.08 -6.13 26.20
C ILE A 17 22.34 -6.68 27.43
N SER A 18 21.02 -6.76 27.31
CA SER A 18 20.25 -7.65 28.14
C SER A 18 20.58 -9.06 27.67
N CYS A 19 21.54 -9.70 28.34
CA CYS A 19 21.61 -11.15 28.34
C CYS A 19 20.35 -11.65 29.07
N GLY A 20 19.23 -11.74 28.35
CA GLY A 20 18.05 -12.50 28.73
C GLY A 20 18.05 -13.78 27.90
N ASP A 21 17.95 -14.91 28.58
CA ASP A 21 18.13 -16.25 28.06
C ASP A 21 17.36 -16.58 26.77
N ASP A 22 18.11 -16.95 25.73
CA ASP A 22 17.85 -18.12 24.88
C ASP A 22 16.39 -18.31 24.43
N GLU A 23 16.00 -17.68 23.30
CA GLU A 23 14.77 -17.97 22.54
C GLU A 23 14.79 -19.44 22.04
N ARG A 24 14.65 -20.40 22.95
CA ARG A 24 14.64 -21.82 22.61
C ARG A 24 13.27 -22.20 22.07
N ASN A 25 13.31 -22.51 20.78
CA ASN A 25 12.30 -23.17 19.97
C ASN A 25 11.16 -22.28 19.43
N PRO A 26 11.25 -21.80 18.17
CA PRO A 26 10.18 -21.04 17.50
C PRO A 26 8.90 -21.86 17.23
N PHE A 27 8.82 -23.11 17.71
CA PHE A 27 7.66 -24.00 17.60
C PHE A 27 7.07 -24.39 18.97
N ASP A 28 7.58 -23.84 20.08
CA ASP A 28 7.00 -24.07 21.42
C ASP A 28 6.45 -22.76 22.00
N PRO A 29 5.15 -22.45 21.81
CA PRO A 29 4.53 -21.25 22.36
C PRO A 29 4.45 -21.24 23.91
N ALA A 30 4.97 -22.27 24.59
CA ALA A 30 5.15 -22.26 26.03
C ALA A 30 6.51 -21.70 26.49
N SER A 31 7.47 -21.48 25.60
CA SER A 31 8.82 -21.00 25.96
C SER A 31 8.86 -19.51 26.31
N ASP A 32 8.04 -18.70 25.63
CA ASP A 32 7.89 -17.28 25.88
C ASP A 32 6.42 -16.86 25.86
N ARG A 33 6.00 -16.11 26.88
CA ARG A 33 4.64 -15.59 27.04
C ARG A 33 4.62 -14.08 27.27
N THR A 34 5.79 -13.44 27.22
CA THR A 34 5.93 -12.01 27.42
C THR A 34 5.91 -11.31 26.07
N ALA A 35 5.14 -10.23 25.96
CA ALA A 35 5.15 -9.44 24.75
C ALA A 35 6.44 -8.61 24.68
N PRO A 36 7.02 -8.42 23.49
CA PRO A 36 8.22 -7.61 23.32
C PRO A 36 7.93 -6.13 23.63
N GLN A 37 8.98 -5.40 24.03
CA GLN A 37 8.89 -3.98 24.37
C GLN A 37 9.74 -3.12 23.46
N LEU A 38 9.23 -1.95 23.07
CA LEU A 38 9.98 -0.94 22.35
C LEU A 38 10.93 -0.23 23.32
N ALA A 39 12.24 -0.34 23.09
CA ALA A 39 13.26 0.25 23.94
C ALA A 39 13.64 1.68 23.51
N ASN A 40 13.77 1.93 22.21
CA ASN A 40 14.05 3.26 21.66
C ASN A 40 13.32 3.42 20.32
N PHE A 41 12.92 4.66 20.01
CA PHE A 41 12.35 5.02 18.73
C PHE A 41 12.66 6.48 18.39
N GLU A 42 13.05 6.73 17.14
CA GLU A 42 13.29 8.07 16.63
C GLU A 42 12.92 8.14 15.14
N ILE A 43 12.38 9.29 14.73
CA ILE A 43 12.18 9.62 13.31
C ILE A 43 13.34 10.50 12.87
N VAL A 44 14.09 10.03 11.89
CA VAL A 44 15.29 10.69 11.36
C VAL A 44 15.05 11.01 9.89
N THR A 45 15.44 12.22 9.46
CA THR A 45 15.46 12.58 8.04
C THR A 45 16.91 12.65 7.56
N GLU A 46 17.26 11.84 6.57
CA GLU A 46 18.59 11.83 5.94
C GLU A 46 18.44 11.87 4.42
N ASN A 47 19.16 12.78 3.75
CA ASN A 47 19.13 12.95 2.30
C ASN A 47 17.71 13.07 1.70
N GLN A 48 16.83 13.80 2.38
CA GLN A 48 15.42 13.98 2.00
C GLN A 48 14.59 12.68 2.01
N THR A 49 15.07 11.64 2.68
CA THR A 49 14.32 10.42 2.98
C THR A 49 14.08 10.35 4.48
N VAL A 50 12.92 9.83 4.87
CA VAL A 50 12.53 9.70 6.26
C VAL A 50 12.65 8.25 6.69
N PHE A 51 13.26 8.06 7.85
CA PHE A 51 13.48 6.77 8.47
C PHE A 51 12.93 6.77 9.89
N ALA A 52 12.40 5.63 10.31
CA ALA A 52 12.20 5.30 11.70
C ALA A 52 13.35 4.39 12.15
N THR A 53 14.09 4.82 13.16
CA THR A 53 15.09 3.98 13.83
C THR A 53 14.51 3.46 15.12
N TRP A 54 14.72 2.18 15.41
CA TRP A 54 14.12 1.53 16.58
C TRP A 54 15.04 0.48 17.19
N SER A 55 14.78 0.17 18.47
CA SER A 55 15.32 -1.01 19.15
C SER A 55 14.28 -1.60 20.10
N ALA A 56 14.32 -2.90 20.33
CA ALA A 56 13.39 -3.63 21.19
C ALA A 56 14.12 -4.41 22.30
N SER A 57 13.35 -4.96 23.24
CA SER A 57 13.84 -5.83 24.32
C SER A 57 14.43 -7.15 23.82
N GLU A 58 14.07 -7.57 22.61
CA GLU A 58 14.38 -8.87 22.00
C GLU A 58 14.24 -8.83 20.46
N PRO A 59 14.59 -9.90 19.74
CA PRO A 59 14.42 -9.97 18.29
C PRO A 59 12.95 -9.96 17.84
N VAL A 60 12.55 -8.91 17.11
CA VAL A 60 11.17 -8.71 16.65
C VAL A 60 11.08 -8.39 15.17
N LYS A 61 9.94 -8.68 14.55
CA LYS A 61 9.48 -7.98 13.35
C LYS A 61 8.84 -6.67 13.79
N THR A 62 9.00 -5.63 12.97
CA THR A 62 8.49 -4.30 13.30
C THR A 62 7.72 -3.69 12.14
N VAL A 63 6.57 -3.09 12.47
CA VAL A 63 5.77 -2.26 11.57
C VAL A 63 5.59 -0.90 12.21
N VAL A 64 5.88 0.16 11.45
CA VAL A 64 5.63 1.54 11.86
C VAL A 64 4.33 2.01 11.21
N GLU A 65 3.41 2.48 12.05
CA GLU A 65 2.09 2.95 11.63
C GLU A 65 1.99 4.46 11.82
N TYR A 66 1.57 5.14 10.76
CA TYR A 66 1.42 6.59 10.77
C TYR A 66 0.31 7.02 9.83
N VAL A 67 -0.28 8.18 10.10
CA VAL A 67 -1.40 8.73 9.35
C VAL A 67 -1.00 10.09 8.79
N ARG A 68 -1.40 10.38 7.55
CA ARG A 68 -1.27 11.73 6.99
C ARG A 68 -2.43 12.60 7.48
N ASP A 69 -2.11 13.74 8.10
CA ASP A 69 -3.13 14.56 8.77
C ASP A 69 -4.12 15.23 7.81
N THR A 70 -3.73 15.44 6.55
CA THR A 70 -4.54 16.17 5.56
C THR A 70 -5.73 15.36 5.03
N ASP A 71 -5.60 14.04 4.93
CA ASP A 71 -6.60 13.16 4.32
C ASP A 71 -6.92 11.92 5.16
N GLY A 72 -6.22 11.70 6.27
CA GLY A 72 -6.41 10.55 7.15
C GLY A 72 -5.89 9.23 6.58
N THR A 73 -5.10 9.27 5.50
CA THR A 73 -4.53 8.06 4.90
C THR A 73 -3.58 7.40 5.91
N ALA A 74 -3.81 6.12 6.20
CA ALA A 74 -2.94 5.31 7.04
C ALA A 74 -1.83 4.65 6.22
N PHE A 75 -0.63 4.64 6.78
CA PHE A 75 0.58 4.07 6.20
C PHE A 75 1.19 3.07 7.16
N TYR A 76 1.76 2.02 6.57
CA TYR A 76 2.44 0.94 7.27
C TYR A 76 3.78 0.71 6.59
N SER A 77 4.87 0.96 7.31
CA SER A 77 6.23 0.73 6.81
C SER A 77 6.92 -0.35 7.62
N TYR A 78 7.60 -1.29 6.94
CA TYR A 78 8.29 -2.41 7.58
C TYR A 78 9.46 -2.91 6.72
N PRO A 79 10.46 -3.61 7.31
CA PRO A 79 11.58 -4.18 6.57
C PRO A 79 11.14 -5.23 5.55
N ALA A 80 11.70 -5.17 4.33
CA ALA A 80 11.34 -6.10 3.25
C ALA A 80 11.76 -7.56 3.51
N ASP A 81 12.84 -7.77 4.26
CA ASP A 81 13.33 -9.11 4.62
C ASP A 81 12.49 -9.80 5.71
N ARG A 82 11.66 -9.03 6.43
CA ARG A 82 10.81 -9.48 7.54
C ARG A 82 11.57 -10.27 8.60
N ALA A 83 12.86 -9.96 8.77
CA ALA A 83 13.70 -10.62 9.76
C ALA A 83 13.36 -10.15 11.17
N HIS A 84 13.42 -11.06 12.14
CA HIS A 84 13.43 -10.71 13.56
C HIS A 84 14.78 -10.11 13.95
N ALA A 85 14.79 -8.89 14.47
CA ALA A 85 15.98 -8.16 14.88
C ALA A 85 15.74 -7.37 16.18
N GLU A 86 16.80 -7.11 16.94
CA GLU A 86 16.70 -6.31 18.18
C GLU A 86 16.73 -4.80 17.91
N ALA A 87 17.17 -4.39 16.72
CA ALA A 87 17.20 -3.02 16.28
C ALA A 87 17.16 -2.94 14.76
N GLY A 88 16.66 -1.81 14.24
CA GLY A 88 16.53 -1.64 12.80
C GLY A 88 16.30 -0.20 12.37
N VAL A 89 16.34 -0.04 11.05
CA VAL A 89 16.01 1.21 10.36
C VAL A 89 14.96 0.88 9.31
N ILE A 90 13.84 1.58 9.37
CA ILE A 90 12.70 1.40 8.47
C ILE A 90 12.55 2.70 7.68
N LYS A 91 12.63 2.62 6.36
CA LYS A 91 12.26 3.74 5.50
C LYS A 91 10.75 3.96 5.58
N LEU A 92 10.31 5.18 5.87
CA LEU A 92 8.90 5.56 5.79
C LEU A 92 8.57 5.94 4.34
N VAL A 93 7.54 5.32 3.78
CA VAL A 93 7.13 5.50 2.38
C VAL A 93 5.88 6.39 2.26
N GLY A 94 5.66 6.99 1.09
CA GLY A 94 4.48 7.83 0.85
C GLY A 94 4.47 9.14 1.65
N ILE A 95 5.63 9.53 2.17
CA ILE A 95 5.83 10.81 2.83
C ILE A 95 5.85 11.90 1.76
N ASP A 96 5.03 12.92 1.94
CA ASP A 96 4.99 14.13 1.12
C ASP A 96 5.58 15.33 1.88
N GLY A 97 6.23 16.21 1.14
CA GLY A 97 6.86 17.40 1.71
C GLY A 97 5.81 18.41 2.13
N ASN A 98 6.06 19.09 3.26
CA ASN A 98 5.19 20.10 3.88
C ASN A 98 3.89 19.58 4.50
N THR A 99 3.70 18.26 4.55
CA THR A 99 2.56 17.63 5.20
C THR A 99 2.94 17.14 6.61
N ASP A 100 1.98 17.24 7.52
CA ASP A 100 2.10 16.73 8.89
C ASP A 100 1.60 15.28 8.92
N PHE A 101 2.33 14.45 9.66
CA PHE A 101 2.01 13.04 9.86
C PHE A 101 1.93 12.73 11.34
N THR A 102 0.95 11.93 11.72
CA THR A 102 0.75 11.47 13.09
C THR A 102 1.20 10.02 13.23
N LEU A 103 2.16 9.74 14.13
CA LEU A 103 2.53 8.36 14.44
C LEU A 103 1.40 7.71 15.25
N THR A 104 0.82 6.63 14.74
CA THR A 104 -0.27 5.92 15.43
C THR A 104 0.22 4.73 16.25
N GLY A 105 1.41 4.21 15.94
CA GLY A 105 2.13 3.30 16.82
C GLY A 105 3.21 2.48 16.12
N VAL A 106 3.87 1.63 16.90
CA VAL A 106 4.91 0.72 16.47
C VAL A 106 4.48 -0.68 16.89
N ARG A 107 4.21 -1.53 15.90
CA ARG A 107 3.81 -2.93 16.12
C ARG A 107 5.04 -3.81 16.14
N LEU A 108 5.13 -4.68 17.13
CA LEU A 108 6.20 -5.64 17.35
C LEU A 108 5.62 -7.05 17.37
N GLU A 109 6.32 -8.01 16.77
CA GLU A 109 6.01 -9.45 16.83
C GLU A 109 7.33 -10.20 17.09
N ASP A 110 7.41 -10.93 18.20
CA ASP A 110 8.57 -11.77 18.54
C ASP A 110 8.57 -13.11 17.75
N ARG A 111 9.51 -14.01 18.05
CA ARG A 111 9.53 -15.34 17.40
C ARG A 111 8.48 -16.32 17.91
N ALA A 112 7.98 -16.11 19.12
CA ALA A 112 6.94 -16.93 19.73
C ALA A 112 5.53 -16.54 19.26
N GLY A 113 5.40 -15.41 18.56
CA GLY A 113 4.14 -14.85 18.07
C GLY A 113 3.44 -13.94 19.08
N ASN A 114 4.12 -13.48 20.14
CA ASN A 114 3.56 -12.44 21.00
C ASN A 114 3.65 -11.10 20.28
N GLU A 115 2.55 -10.36 20.29
CA GLU A 115 2.45 -9.05 19.66
C GLU A 115 2.36 -7.93 20.71
N ALA A 116 2.97 -6.79 20.39
CA ALA A 116 2.81 -5.54 21.13
C ALA A 116 2.53 -4.38 20.16
N MET A 117 1.73 -3.41 20.60
CA MET A 117 1.49 -2.16 19.89
C MET A 117 1.86 -1.02 20.83
N GLU A 118 2.96 -0.35 20.53
CA GLU A 118 3.53 0.69 21.39
C GLU A 118 3.27 2.08 20.82
N THR A 119 2.80 3.00 21.66
CA THR A 119 2.72 4.43 21.35
C THR A 119 4.00 5.12 21.80
N VAL A 120 4.55 6.01 20.98
CA VAL A 120 5.80 6.71 21.33
C VAL A 120 5.51 8.10 21.86
N GLU A 121 5.65 8.29 23.17
CA GLU A 121 5.45 9.59 23.82
C GLU A 121 6.36 10.66 23.20
N GLY A 122 5.77 11.82 22.88
CA GLY A 122 6.51 12.97 22.33
C GLY A 122 6.81 12.91 20.83
N LEU A 123 6.43 11.84 20.12
CA LEU A 123 6.50 11.71 18.66
C LEU A 123 5.12 11.58 18.01
N GLU A 124 4.09 12.16 18.65
CA GLU A 124 2.71 12.09 18.17
C GLU A 124 2.56 12.67 16.77
N THR A 125 3.25 13.78 16.44
CA THR A 125 3.22 14.40 15.11
C THR A 125 4.62 14.75 14.65
N PHE A 126 4.94 14.42 13.40
CA PHE A 126 6.18 14.81 12.73
C PHE A 126 5.89 15.50 11.40
N ARG A 127 6.65 16.57 11.11
CA ARG A 127 6.57 17.32 9.85
C ARG A 127 7.84 17.12 9.05
N THR A 128 7.69 16.96 7.74
CA THR A 128 8.83 16.91 6.82
C THR A 128 8.86 18.18 5.98
N SER A 129 10.00 18.87 5.96
CA SER A 129 10.15 20.15 5.27
C SER A 129 10.48 19.98 3.78
N SER A 130 11.05 18.83 3.41
CA SER A 130 11.28 18.42 2.04
C SER A 130 11.59 16.92 2.01
N VAL A 131 10.93 16.20 1.11
CA VAL A 131 11.24 14.80 0.81
C VAL A 131 11.56 14.67 -0.66
N ALA A 132 12.42 13.71 -1.00
CA ALA A 132 12.67 13.35 -2.38
C ALA A 132 11.37 12.85 -3.00
N ASP A 133 11.17 13.14 -4.29
CA ASP A 133 10.17 12.41 -5.06
C ASP A 133 10.63 10.96 -5.13
N GLU A 134 9.74 10.03 -4.78
CA GLU A 134 10.10 8.62 -4.68
C GLU A 134 9.49 7.86 -5.84
N ASP A 135 10.34 7.18 -6.62
CA ASP A 135 9.90 6.28 -7.68
C ASP A 135 9.39 4.97 -7.04
N LEU A 136 8.21 5.02 -6.45
CA LEU A 136 7.56 3.88 -5.79
C LEU A 136 6.69 3.11 -6.77
N PHE A 137 6.67 1.79 -6.60
CA PHE A 137 5.60 0.99 -7.15
C PHE A 137 4.34 1.23 -6.31
N TYR A 138 3.27 1.70 -6.95
CA TYR A 138 2.00 1.96 -6.31
C TYR A 138 0.96 0.94 -6.76
N PHE A 139 0.17 0.46 -5.80
CA PHE A 139 -0.91 -0.49 -6.01
C PHE A 139 -2.16 0.00 -5.28
N ALA A 140 -3.31 -0.07 -5.94
CA ALA A 140 -4.60 0.20 -5.34
C ALA A 140 -5.61 -0.89 -5.68
N MET A 141 -6.33 -1.32 -4.65
CA MET A 141 -7.61 -2.01 -4.80
C MET A 141 -8.70 -0.93 -4.75
N ILE A 142 -9.36 -0.69 -5.87
CA ILE A 142 -10.35 0.37 -5.99
C ILE A 142 -11.68 -0.17 -5.48
N ASP A 143 -12.31 0.55 -4.55
CA ASP A 143 -13.67 0.23 -4.12
C ASP A 143 -14.65 0.50 -5.27
N VAL A 144 -15.12 -0.59 -5.88
CA VAL A 144 -16.07 -0.60 -7.00
C VAL A 144 -17.42 -1.22 -6.59
N GLY A 145 -17.61 -1.47 -5.29
CA GLY A 145 -18.76 -2.20 -4.78
C GLY A 145 -18.70 -3.70 -5.09
N TRP A 146 -19.01 -4.10 -6.31
CA TRP A 146 -19.06 -5.51 -6.73
C TRP A 146 -17.94 -5.85 -7.73
N GLY A 147 -17.30 -7.00 -7.47
CA GLY A 147 -16.18 -7.55 -8.23
C GLY A 147 -14.87 -6.81 -7.97
N ASP A 148 -13.97 -6.82 -8.96
CA ASP A 148 -12.59 -6.40 -8.78
C ASP A 148 -12.20 -5.20 -9.65
N ALA A 149 -11.33 -4.35 -9.13
CA ALA A 149 -10.61 -3.35 -9.89
C ALA A 149 -9.27 -3.05 -9.21
N LEU A 150 -8.18 -3.41 -9.89
CA LEU A 150 -6.82 -3.30 -9.38
C LEU A 150 -6.01 -2.37 -10.26
N TYR A 151 -5.46 -1.32 -9.66
CA TYR A 151 -4.60 -0.37 -10.37
C TYR A 151 -3.16 -0.49 -9.90
N PHE A 152 -2.24 -0.41 -10.85
CA PHE A 152 -0.81 -0.42 -10.63
C PHE A 152 -0.16 0.76 -11.35
N GLU A 153 0.79 1.39 -10.69
CA GLU A 153 1.63 2.45 -11.24
C GLU A 153 3.08 2.10 -10.93
N ALA A 154 3.86 1.87 -11.98
CA ALA A 154 5.26 1.53 -11.85
C ALA A 154 6.13 2.78 -11.63
N PRO A 155 7.33 2.62 -11.06
CA PRO A 155 8.32 3.70 -10.88
C PRO A 155 8.62 4.52 -12.15
N ASP A 156 8.46 3.94 -13.34
CA ASP A 156 8.70 4.62 -14.63
C ASP A 156 7.45 5.35 -15.18
N GLY A 157 6.37 5.39 -14.40
CA GLY A 157 5.09 5.99 -14.78
C GLY A 157 4.18 5.07 -15.59
N THR A 158 4.52 3.79 -15.79
CA THR A 158 3.65 2.83 -16.47
C THR A 158 2.38 2.58 -15.66
N ASN A 159 1.20 2.77 -16.26
CA ASN A 159 -0.11 2.62 -15.63
C ASN A 159 -0.82 1.36 -16.12
N THR A 160 -1.22 0.49 -15.18
CA THR A 160 -1.93 -0.76 -15.49
C THR A 160 -3.23 -0.87 -14.70
N LEU A 161 -4.29 -1.34 -15.36
CA LEU A 161 -5.57 -1.66 -14.72
C LEU A 161 -5.92 -3.14 -14.96
N VAL A 162 -6.30 -3.87 -13.91
CA VAL A 162 -6.84 -5.23 -13.99
C VAL A 162 -8.26 -5.21 -13.46
N ASP A 163 -9.21 -5.56 -14.32
CA ASP A 163 -10.65 -5.41 -14.09
C ASP A 163 -11.07 -3.97 -13.82
N ALA A 164 -12.37 -3.71 -13.88
CA ALA A 164 -12.93 -2.38 -13.74
C ALA A 164 -14.22 -2.36 -12.93
N GLY A 165 -14.56 -3.42 -12.20
CA GLY A 165 -15.74 -3.47 -11.35
C GLY A 165 -17.07 -3.51 -12.10
N HIS A 166 -18.16 -3.55 -11.33
CA HIS A 166 -19.55 -3.53 -11.81
C HIS A 166 -19.95 -2.18 -12.41
N PRO A 167 -20.75 -2.13 -13.50
CA PRO A 167 -21.27 -0.86 -13.98
C PRO A 167 -22.24 -0.28 -12.93
N LEU A 168 -22.05 0.98 -12.55
CA LEU A 168 -22.91 1.59 -11.53
C LEU A 168 -24.22 2.13 -12.13
N GLU A 169 -25.33 1.71 -11.50
CA GLU A 169 -26.63 2.36 -11.64
C GLU A 169 -26.49 3.87 -11.39
N PRO A 170 -27.20 4.73 -12.15
CA PRO A 170 -27.09 6.19 -12.04
C PRO A 170 -27.25 6.76 -10.61
N ASP A 171 -28.07 6.12 -9.78
CA ASP A 171 -28.35 6.54 -8.40
C ASP A 171 -27.27 6.14 -7.39
N SER A 172 -26.39 5.21 -7.75
CA SER A 172 -25.36 4.61 -6.90
C SER A 172 -23.98 5.23 -7.14
N ARG A 173 -23.90 6.28 -7.98
CA ARG A 173 -22.62 6.88 -8.40
C ARG A 173 -22.05 7.85 -7.37
N PRO A 174 -20.71 7.90 -7.19
CA PRO A 174 -20.06 8.91 -6.38
C PRO A 174 -20.31 10.34 -6.92
N PRO A 175 -20.04 11.39 -6.10
CA PRO A 175 -20.28 12.79 -6.48
C PRO A 175 -19.69 13.15 -7.85
N GLY A 176 -20.55 13.64 -8.75
CA GLY A 176 -20.19 13.91 -10.15
C GLY A 176 -20.56 12.80 -11.14
N GLY A 177 -21.23 11.73 -10.68
CA GLY A 177 -21.85 10.72 -11.54
C GLY A 177 -20.83 9.86 -12.32
N ARG A 178 -19.59 9.75 -11.82
CA ARG A 178 -18.50 9.00 -12.45
C ARG A 178 -18.44 7.58 -11.91
N HIS A 179 -18.07 6.62 -12.75
CA HIS A 179 -17.61 5.32 -12.29
C HIS A 179 -16.42 5.46 -11.30
N PRO A 180 -16.33 4.69 -10.20
CA PRO A 180 -15.28 4.82 -9.18
C PRO A 180 -13.87 4.71 -9.77
N VAL A 181 -13.67 3.78 -10.70
CA VAL A 181 -12.39 3.61 -11.41
C VAL A 181 -12.01 4.88 -12.19
N ARG A 182 -12.93 5.47 -12.97
CA ARG A 182 -12.63 6.72 -13.68
C ARG A 182 -12.31 7.84 -12.69
N TRP A 183 -13.13 7.99 -11.65
CA TRP A 183 -12.91 9.02 -10.63
C TRP A 183 -11.53 8.87 -9.99
N PHE A 184 -11.14 7.64 -9.65
CA PHE A 184 -9.84 7.32 -9.08
C PHE A 184 -8.69 7.69 -10.03
N LEU A 185 -8.74 7.24 -11.29
CA LEU A 185 -7.71 7.53 -12.30
C LEU A 185 -7.55 9.05 -12.52
N GLU A 186 -8.66 9.78 -12.66
CA GLU A 186 -8.66 11.24 -12.82
C GLU A 186 -8.08 11.94 -11.59
N LYS A 187 -8.39 11.47 -10.38
CA LYS A 187 -7.84 12.02 -9.13
C LYS A 187 -6.34 11.81 -9.01
N ARG A 188 -5.81 10.72 -9.58
CA ARG A 188 -4.37 10.49 -9.71
C ARG A 188 -3.73 11.19 -10.90
N GLY A 189 -4.51 11.91 -11.72
CA GLY A 189 -3.98 12.58 -12.92
C GLY A 189 -3.62 11.62 -14.07
N VAL A 190 -4.09 10.36 -14.00
CA VAL A 190 -3.87 9.36 -15.05
C VAL A 190 -4.77 9.70 -16.24
N THR A 191 -4.16 9.79 -17.42
CA THR A 191 -4.86 10.15 -18.66
C THR A 191 -4.88 9.02 -19.70
N SER A 192 -4.07 7.99 -19.49
CA SER A 192 -3.99 6.79 -20.30
C SER A 192 -3.53 5.60 -19.47
N LEU A 193 -3.88 4.40 -19.92
CA LEU A 193 -3.37 3.15 -19.39
C LEU A 193 -2.39 2.56 -20.42
N ASP A 194 -1.22 2.15 -19.98
CA ASP A 194 -0.28 1.42 -20.84
C ASP A 194 -0.79 -0.01 -21.06
N PHE A 195 -1.29 -0.61 -19.98
CA PHE A 195 -1.90 -1.93 -19.99
C PHE A 195 -3.28 -1.91 -19.33
N ALA A 196 -4.22 -2.65 -19.91
CA ALA A 196 -5.43 -3.05 -19.20
C ALA A 196 -5.61 -4.56 -19.36
N SER A 197 -6.13 -5.24 -18.35
CA SER A 197 -6.41 -6.68 -18.42
C SER A 197 -7.79 -6.97 -17.86
N LEU A 198 -8.42 -8.02 -18.37
CA LEU A 198 -9.66 -8.55 -17.84
C LEU A 198 -9.43 -9.95 -17.29
N SER A 199 -9.91 -10.25 -16.08
CA SER A 199 -9.85 -11.56 -15.45
C SER A 199 -10.90 -12.51 -16.04
N HIS A 200 -12.14 -12.05 -16.24
CA HIS A 200 -13.23 -12.76 -16.91
C HIS A 200 -14.39 -11.80 -17.26
N VAL A 201 -15.38 -12.29 -18.01
CA VAL A 201 -16.43 -11.45 -18.64
C VAL A 201 -17.69 -11.24 -17.78
N HIS A 202 -17.64 -11.54 -16.49
CA HIS A 202 -18.78 -11.19 -15.63
C HIS A 202 -18.86 -9.67 -15.44
N ASN A 203 -20.08 -9.16 -15.33
CA ASN A 203 -20.36 -7.71 -15.31
C ASN A 203 -19.64 -6.99 -14.17
N ASP A 204 -19.45 -7.65 -13.04
CA ASP A 204 -18.72 -7.14 -11.89
C ASP A 204 -17.19 -7.02 -12.10
N HIS A 205 -16.67 -7.45 -13.25
CA HIS A 205 -15.26 -7.29 -13.62
C HIS A 205 -15.09 -6.42 -14.88
N ILE A 206 -15.90 -6.67 -15.91
CA ILE A 206 -15.81 -5.95 -17.18
C ILE A 206 -16.56 -4.60 -17.16
N GLY A 207 -17.49 -4.42 -16.22
CA GLY A 207 -18.45 -3.32 -16.14
C GLY A 207 -17.88 -1.94 -16.37
N GLY A 208 -16.92 -1.53 -15.55
CA GLY A 208 -16.33 -0.19 -15.65
C GLY A 208 -15.57 0.08 -16.96
N PHE A 209 -15.21 -0.95 -17.75
CA PHE A 209 -14.59 -0.74 -19.06
C PHE A 209 -15.60 -0.22 -20.09
N TYR A 210 -16.84 -0.70 -20.10
CA TYR A 210 -17.85 -0.32 -21.10
C TYR A 210 -18.95 0.59 -20.53
N GLY A 211 -19.10 0.67 -19.21
CA GLY A 211 -20.11 1.49 -18.53
C GLY A 211 -21.48 0.81 -18.49
N ASP A 212 -22.53 1.58 -18.19
CA ASP A 212 -23.90 1.04 -18.15
C ASP A 212 -24.32 0.49 -19.52
N SER A 213 -24.73 -0.78 -19.54
CA SER A 213 -25.15 -1.54 -20.71
C SER A 213 -26.32 -0.94 -21.50
N PHE A 214 -27.09 -0.01 -20.93
CA PHE A 214 -28.24 0.58 -21.61
C PHE A 214 -27.93 1.85 -22.41
N ASP A 215 -26.95 2.64 -21.99
CA ASP A 215 -26.63 3.92 -22.64
C ASP A 215 -25.13 4.11 -23.00
N ASN A 216 -24.22 3.21 -22.56
CA ASN A 216 -22.75 3.34 -22.67
C ASN A 216 -22.24 4.73 -22.23
N VAL A 217 -22.91 5.31 -21.24
CA VAL A 217 -22.53 6.61 -20.66
C VAL A 217 -21.61 6.31 -19.51
N ASP A 218 -20.33 6.70 -19.66
CA ASP A 218 -19.26 6.65 -18.65
C ASP A 218 -18.28 5.46 -18.62
N GLY A 219 -18.33 4.51 -19.56
CA GLY A 219 -17.30 3.47 -19.65
C GLY A 219 -15.89 4.05 -19.85
N LEU A 220 -14.86 3.38 -19.31
CA LEU A 220 -13.47 3.78 -19.53
C LEU A 220 -13.09 3.74 -21.02
N LEU A 221 -13.50 2.71 -21.75
CA LEU A 221 -13.14 2.48 -23.16
C LEU A 221 -14.20 2.97 -24.14
N GLN A 222 -15.45 3.05 -23.69
CA GLN A 222 -16.57 3.50 -24.50
C GLN A 222 -17.35 4.55 -23.73
N ASN A 223 -17.54 5.72 -24.34
CA ASN A 223 -18.45 6.73 -23.82
C ASN A 223 -19.26 7.33 -24.96
N GLN A 224 -20.46 6.80 -25.21
CA GLN A 224 -21.34 7.27 -26.27
C GLN A 224 -22.26 8.35 -25.70
N GLY A 225 -21.99 9.61 -26.04
CA GLY A 225 -22.85 10.74 -25.64
C GLY A 225 -22.68 11.22 -24.19
N GLY A 226 -21.82 10.59 -23.39
CA GLY A 226 -21.45 11.10 -22.07
C GLY A 226 -20.38 12.21 -22.11
N PRO A 227 -20.16 12.91 -20.98
CA PRO A 227 -19.31 14.10 -20.93
C PRO A 227 -17.80 13.82 -20.88
N TYR A 228 -17.39 12.55 -20.86
CA TYR A 228 -16.00 12.14 -20.62
C TYR A 228 -15.36 11.55 -21.88
N GLN A 229 -14.08 11.83 -22.10
CA GLN A 229 -13.35 11.17 -23.17
C GLN A 229 -13.01 9.72 -22.79
N PRO A 230 -13.06 8.77 -23.73
CA PRO A 230 -12.52 7.43 -23.50
C PRO A 230 -11.02 7.49 -23.15
N PHE A 231 -10.60 6.63 -22.23
CA PHE A 231 -9.19 6.42 -21.91
C PHE A 231 -8.50 5.73 -23.08
N ARG A 232 -7.27 6.17 -23.39
CA ARG A 232 -6.39 5.41 -24.28
C ARG A 232 -5.81 4.23 -23.49
N VAL A 233 -5.89 3.05 -24.08
CA VAL A 233 -5.21 1.85 -23.60
C VAL A 233 -4.17 1.44 -24.64
N GLY A 234 -2.90 1.36 -24.23
CA GLY A 234 -1.80 0.94 -25.11
C GLY A 234 -1.98 -0.51 -25.56
N MET A 235 -2.14 -1.42 -24.59
CA MET A 235 -2.41 -2.84 -24.84
C MET A 235 -3.48 -3.37 -23.88
N PHE A 236 -4.52 -3.97 -24.46
CA PHE A 236 -5.52 -4.72 -23.69
C PHE A 236 -5.12 -6.20 -23.70
N LEU A 237 -4.77 -6.72 -22.53
CA LEU A 237 -4.39 -8.09 -22.26
C LEU A 237 -5.65 -8.92 -22.05
N ASP A 238 -5.92 -9.82 -22.99
CA ASP A 238 -6.95 -10.84 -22.84
C ASP A 238 -6.27 -12.19 -22.60
N ILE A 239 -6.52 -12.79 -21.44
CA ILE A 239 -6.22 -14.22 -21.27
C ILE A 239 -7.25 -14.98 -22.12
N GLY A 240 -6.85 -16.00 -22.87
CA GLY A 240 -7.73 -16.67 -23.85
C GLY A 240 -9.04 -17.24 -23.28
N ASP A 241 -9.77 -17.98 -24.12
CA ASP A 241 -11.09 -18.58 -23.87
C ASP A 241 -11.64 -18.48 -22.42
N LYS A 242 -12.52 -17.50 -22.21
CA LYS A 242 -13.21 -17.23 -20.95
C LYS A 242 -14.54 -17.98 -20.82
N THR A 243 -14.85 -18.91 -21.74
CA THR A 243 -16.11 -19.64 -21.67
C THR A 243 -16.14 -20.45 -20.37
N PRO A 244 -17.21 -20.36 -19.57
CA PRO A 244 -17.47 -21.35 -18.52
C PRO A 244 -17.47 -22.70 -19.22
N GLY A 245 -16.57 -23.60 -18.80
CA GLY A 245 -16.28 -24.83 -19.54
C GLY A 245 -17.55 -25.51 -20.03
N THR A 246 -17.69 -25.62 -21.35
CA THR A 246 -18.74 -26.43 -21.96
C THR A 246 -18.44 -27.89 -21.67
N GLU A 247 -18.90 -28.40 -20.54
CA GLU A 247 -19.07 -29.83 -20.15
C GLU A 247 -17.96 -30.85 -20.48
N ASN A 248 -16.77 -30.46 -20.96
CA ASN A 248 -15.70 -31.40 -21.38
C ASN A 248 -14.29 -30.84 -21.14
N GLY A 249 -14.12 -29.95 -20.16
CA GLY A 249 -12.80 -29.56 -19.66
C GLY A 249 -12.27 -30.57 -18.62
N PRO A 250 -10.96 -30.64 -18.36
CA PRO A 250 -10.33 -31.61 -17.45
C PRO A 250 -10.72 -31.49 -15.96
N TYR A 251 -11.73 -30.67 -15.64
CA TYR A 251 -12.28 -30.47 -14.29
C TYR A 251 -13.79 -30.77 -14.21
N ALA A 252 -14.35 -31.52 -15.17
CA ALA A 252 -15.77 -31.89 -15.20
C ALA A 252 -16.21 -32.80 -14.02
N ASP A 253 -15.27 -33.39 -13.28
CA ASP A 253 -15.54 -34.44 -12.29
C ASP A 253 -15.55 -33.95 -10.82
N LEU A 254 -15.77 -32.66 -10.56
CA LEU A 254 -15.85 -32.12 -9.19
C LEU A 254 -17.22 -31.55 -8.79
N GLN A 255 -18.31 -32.10 -9.32
CA GLN A 255 -19.67 -31.89 -8.78
C GLN A 255 -20.33 -33.21 -8.39
#